data_AF-A0A1G9P1E6-F1
#
_entry.id   AF-A0A1G9P1E6-F1
#
_cell.length_a   1.000
_cell.length_b   1.000
_cell.length_c   1.000
_cell.angle_alpha   90.00
_cell.angle_beta   90.00
_cell.angle_gamma   90.00
#
_symmetry.space_group_name_H-M   'P 1'
#
loop_
_entity.id
_entity.type
_entity.pdbx_description
1 polymer ?
#
loop_
_entity_poly.entity_id
_entity_poly.type
_entity_poly.pdbx_seq_one_letter_code
_entity_poly.pdbx_strand_id
1 'polypeptide(L)' 'MMIRTANDLKELNAALDKCTNPVWLMGPNDEAYNLKNEEEYIEGIIRLAEDHDDQLGIFTSSREDEAIMYNYFKKMAA' A
#
# COMPACT_ATOMS: atom_id res chain seq x y z
N MET A 1 -11.16 -1.56 4.32
CA MET A 1 -10.16 -0.87 5.19
C MET A 1 -9.10 -1.82 5.79
N MET A 2 -7.89 -1.79 5.22
CA MET A 2 -6.74 -2.66 5.59
C MET A 2 -5.83 -2.12 6.71
N ILE A 3 -5.84 -0.81 6.99
CA ILE A 3 -5.06 -0.20 8.08
C ILE A 3 -6.02 0.29 9.16
N ARG A 4 -5.98 -0.33 10.35
CA ARG A 4 -6.85 0.03 11.48
C ARG A 4 -6.05 0.40 12.73
N THR A 5 -4.79 -0.02 12.79
CA THR A 5 -3.92 0.17 13.94
C THR A 5 -2.56 0.72 13.51
N ALA A 6 -1.84 1.30 14.47
CA ALA A 6 -0.45 1.69 14.27
C ALA A 6 0.45 0.48 13.90
N ASN A 7 0.08 -0.73 14.32
CA ASN A 7 0.82 -1.93 13.96
C ASN A 7 0.65 -2.30 12.48
N ASP A 8 -0.56 -2.13 11.93
CA ASP A 8 -0.83 -2.38 10.50
C ASP A 8 0.00 -1.44 9.63
N LEU A 9 0.10 -0.17 10.02
CA LEU A 9 0.92 0.82 9.34
C LEU A 9 2.41 0.47 9.41
N LYS A 10 2.88 0.01 10.58
CA LYS A 10 4.27 -0.45 10.75
C LYS A 10 4.60 -1.64 9.86
N GLU A 11 3.68 -2.60 9.75
CA GLU A 11 3.83 -3.78 8.91
C GLU A 11 3.80 -3.43 7.41
N LEU A 12 2.92 -2.50 7.00
CA LEU A 12 2.93 -1.97 5.63
C LEU A 12 4.27 -1.30 5.32
N ASN A 13 4.76 -0.43 6.20
CA ASN A 13 6.04 0.26 5.98
C ASN A 13 7.21 -0.71 5.89
N ALA A 14 7.23 -1.74 6.72
CA ALA A 14 8.23 -2.80 6.64
C ALA A 14 8.19 -3.59 5.31
N ALA A 15 7.04 -3.63 4.63
CA ALA A 15 6.94 -4.19 3.28
C ALA A 15 7.42 -3.19 2.22
N LEU A 16 6.96 -1.94 2.28
CA LEU A 16 7.36 -0.86 1.36
C LEU A 16 8.88 -0.58 1.38
N ASP A 17 9.52 -0.68 2.55
CA ASP A 17 10.97 -0.52 2.72
C ASP A 17 11.77 -1.60 1.98
N LYS A 18 11.21 -2.80 1.83
CA LYS A 18 11.83 -3.90 1.07
C LYS A 18 11.64 -3.74 -0.43
N CYS A 19 10.60 -3.02 -0.86
CA CYS A 19 10.37 -2.75 -2.27
C CYS A 19 11.41 -1.76 -2.81
N THR A 20 11.95 -2.07 -3.99
CA THR A 20 13.01 -1.28 -4.62
C THR A 20 12.48 -0.29 -5.66
N ASN A 21 11.34 -0.61 -6.29
CA ASN A 21 10.70 0.24 -7.27
C ASN A 21 9.48 0.97 -6.65
N PRO A 22 8.91 1.97 -7.36
CA PRO A 22 7.66 2.59 -6.96
C PRO A 22 6.55 1.58 -6.67
N VAL A 23 5.79 1.84 -5.61
CA VAL A 23 4.61 1.07 -5.22
C VAL A 23 3.43 2.02 -5.27
N TRP A 24 2.45 1.70 -6.11
CA TRP A 24 1.34 2.59 -6.40
C TRP A 24 0.09 2.14 -5.65
N LEU A 25 -0.50 3.06 -4.91
CA LEU A 25 -1.89 2.95 -4.45
C LEU A 25 -2.77 3.58 -5.51
N MET A 26 -3.63 2.79 -6.14
CA MET A 26 -4.52 3.27 -7.19
C MET A 26 -5.97 3.07 -6.78
N GLY A 27 -6.78 4.09 -7.05
CA GLY A 27 -8.20 4.09 -6.78
C GLY A 27 -9.05 4.37 -8.02
N PRO A 28 -10.37 4.48 -7.86
CA PRO A 28 -11.24 4.98 -8.91
C PRO A 28 -10.90 6.44 -9.23
N ASN A 29 -11.31 6.92 -10.41
CA ASN A 29 -11.17 8.33 -10.85
C ASN A 29 -9.71 8.81 -11.02
N ASP A 30 -8.84 7.96 -11.56
CA ASP A 30 -7.43 8.28 -11.84
C ASP A 30 -6.61 8.67 -10.59
N GLU A 31 -7.09 8.30 -9.40
CA GLU A 31 -6.32 8.38 -8.15
C GLU A 31 -5.11 7.47 -8.21
N ALA A 32 -3.91 8.02 -8.07
CA ALA A 32 -2.66 7.27 -8.03
C ALA A 32 -1.66 7.96 -7.10
N TYR A 33 -1.19 7.23 -6.09
CA TYR A 33 -0.21 7.70 -5.11
C TYR A 33 0.99 6.76 -5.09
N ASN A 34 2.19 7.27 -5.28
CA ASN A 34 3.41 6.52 -5.09
C ASN A 34 3.78 6.46 -3.61
N LEU A 35 3.54 5.31 -2.97
CA LEU A 35 3.82 5.08 -1.56
C LEU A 35 5.33 5.06 -1.21
N LYS A 36 6.21 5.19 -2.21
CA LYS A 36 7.66 5.36 -2.02
C LYS A 36 8.10 6.83 -2.08
N ASN A 37 7.22 7.75 -2.50
CA ASN A 37 7.44 9.19 -2.45
C ASN A 37 6.87 9.73 -1.12
N GLU A 38 7.64 10.53 -0.38
CA GLU A 38 7.26 10.99 0.96
C GLU A 38 5.98 11.85 0.97
N GLU A 39 5.81 12.75 0.00
CA GLU A 39 4.64 13.62 -0.10
C GLU A 39 3.39 12.80 -0.45
N GLU A 40 3.48 11.98 -1.50
CA GLU A 40 2.37 11.13 -1.95
C GLU A 40 2.05 10.01 -0.96
N TYR A 41 3.02 9.55 -0.17
CA TYR A 41 2.81 8.52 0.85
C TYR A 41 1.82 9.00 1.91
N ILE A 42 1.94 10.23 2.41
CA ILE A 42 1.01 10.74 3.44
C ILE A 42 -0.42 10.78 2.88
N GLU A 43 -0.60 11.31 1.67
CA GLU A 43 -1.91 11.37 1.01
C GLU A 43 -2.48 9.97 0.75
N GLY A 44 -1.64 9.05 0.26
CA GLY A 44 -2.04 7.67 0.00
C GLY A 44 -2.47 6.93 1.27
N ILE A 45 -1.76 7.10 2.39
CA ILE A 45 -2.14 6.48 3.66
C ILE A 45 -3.46 7.05 4.20
N ILE A 46 -3.69 8.37 4.09
CA ILE A 46 -4.97 9.00 4.47
C ILE A 46 -6.09 8.39 3.62
N ARG A 47 -5.93 8.34 2.30
CA ARG A 47 -6.93 7.79 1.37
C ARG A 47 -7.22 6.31 1.62
N LEU A 48 -6.20 5.53 1.98
CA LEU A 48 -6.33 4.11 2.35
C LEU A 48 -7.06 3.91 3.69
N ALA A 49 -6.89 4.83 4.64
CA ALA A 49 -7.61 4.81 5.91
C ALA A 49 -9.09 5.22 5.74
N GLU A 50 -9.40 6.07 4.75
CA GLU A 50 -10.77 6.49 4.41
C GLU A 50 -11.49 5.49 3.48
N ASP A 51 -10.80 4.46 2.97
CA ASP A 51 -11.37 3.49 2.04
C ASP A 51 -12.29 2.49 2.74
N HIS A 52 -13.58 2.84 2.77
CA HIS A 52 -14.64 2.04 3.37
C HIS A 52 -15.19 0.95 2.43
N ASP A 53 -15.02 1.11 1.12
CA ASP A 53 -15.62 0.25 0.08
C ASP A 53 -14.61 -0.70 -0.60
N ASP A 54 -13.38 -0.78 -0.10
CA ASP A 54 -12.28 -1.61 -0.65
C ASP A 54 -12.05 -1.37 -2.15
N GLN A 55 -12.08 -0.10 -2.57
CA GLN A 55 -11.93 0.32 -3.97
C GLN A 55 -10.48 0.57 -4.37
N LEU A 56 -9.56 0.56 -3.40
CA LEU A 56 -8.13 0.79 -3.64
C LEU A 56 -7.37 -0.51 -3.90
N GLY A 57 -6.42 -0.44 -4.83
CA GLY A 57 -5.47 -1.52 -5.13
C GLY A 57 -4.02 -1.07 -4.98
N ILE A 58 -3.14 -2.00 -4.61
CA ILE A 58 -1.69 -1.78 -4.61
C ILE A 58 -1.07 -2.45 -5.85
N PHE A 59 -0.24 -1.70 -6.57
CA PHE A 59 0.42 -2.12 -7.80
C PHE A 59 1.94 -1.94 -7.70
N THR A 60 2.68 -2.88 -8.25
CA THR A 60 4.14 -2.88 -8.31
C THR A 60 4.61 -3.01 -9.76
N SER A 61 5.82 -2.55 -10.05
CA SER A 61 6.41 -2.61 -11.40
C SER A 61 7.39 -3.78 -11.60
N SER A 62 7.65 -4.59 -10.57
CA SER A 62 8.54 -5.75 -10.62
C SER A 62 7.91 -6.96 -9.94
N ARG A 63 8.36 -8.16 -10.34
CA ARG A 63 7.92 -9.43 -9.73
C ARG A 63 8.44 -9.58 -8.31
N GLU A 64 9.63 -9.05 -8.04
CA GLU A 64 10.25 -9.06 -6.73
C GLU A 64 9.41 -8.25 -5.72
N ASP A 65 9.03 -7.03 -6.09
CA ASP A 65 8.19 -6.17 -5.25
C ASP A 65 6.75 -6.73 -5.14
N GLU A 66 6.23 -7.33 -6.22
CA GLU A 66 4.93 -8.03 -6.20
C GLU A 66 4.94 -9.16 -5.18
N ALA A 67 6.00 -9.97 -5.13
CA ALA A 67 6.13 -11.06 -4.17
C ALA A 67 6.23 -10.55 -2.72
N ILE A 68 6.90 -9.42 -2.50
CA ILE A 68 6.96 -8.77 -1.17
C ILE A 68 5.56 -8.35 -0.73
N MET A 69 4.84 -7.62 -1.58
CA MET A 69 3.49 -7.13 -1.27
C MET A 69 2.48 -8.28 -1.12
N TYR A 70 2.56 -9.31 -1.96
CA TYR A 70 1.74 -10.51 -1.83
C TYR A 70 1.93 -11.18 -0.46
N ASN A 71 3.16 -11.34 0.00
CA ASN A 71 3.44 -11.95 1.30
C ASN A 71 2.91 -11.10 2.47
N TYR A 72 2.99 -9.77 2.34
CA TYR A 72 2.35 -8.84 3.28
C TYR A 72 0.83 -9.07 3.34
N PHE A 73 0.14 -9.06 2.20
CA PHE A 73 -1.31 -9.26 2.17
C PHE A 73 -1.73 -10.63 2.68
N LYS A 74 -0.99 -11.67 2.33
CA LYS A 74 -1.23 -13.03 2.83
C LYS A 74 -1.12 -13.11 4.36
N LYS A 75 -0.20 -12.35 4.98
CA LYS A 75 -0.07 -12.25 6.43
C LYS A 75 -1.24 -11.49 7.07
N MET A 76 -1.72 -10.42 6.43
CA MET A 76 -2.82 -9.60 6.94
C MET A 76 -4.20 -10.25 6.82
N ALA A 77 -4.35 -11.22 5.90
CA ALA A 77 -5.58 -11.97 5.71
C ALA A 77 -5.74 -13.20 6.65
N ALA A 78 -4.71 -13.51 7.44
CA ALA A 78 -4.67 -14.64 8.38
C ALA A 78 -5.07 -14.21 9.80
#